data_AF-A0A8D3ANL9-F1
#
_entry.id   AF-A0A8D3ANL9-F1
#
_cell.length_a   1.000
_cell.length_b   1.000
_cell.length_c   1.000
_cell.angle_alpha   90.00
_cell.angle_beta   90.00
_cell.angle_gamma   90.00
#
_symmetry.space_group_name_H-M   'P 1'
#
loop_
_entity.id
_entity.type
_entity.pdbx_description
1 polymer ?
#
loop_
_entity_poly.entity_id
_entity_poly.type
_entity_poly.pdbx_seq_one_letter_code
_entity_poly.pdbx_strand_id
1 'polypeptide(L)'
;MAASAASRELFTEGVRAVLHTWPVLQISVDNGFGGVYGQQKADWMVDVVQQYFHDNVEDFIAELMDQEFDTVVDDGSLPQVSFSLLQLFSQWKQGALQQLQHTINTLTQKKSQRSKVTAPPKESDEENNEQNVMECDSSTPSVSRTHPPPPPPQDEEDGWTVVRKKK
;
A
#
# COMPACT_ATOMS: atom_id res chain seq x y z
N MET A 1 -35.81 10.34 9.65
CA MET A 1 -34.56 10.39 10.45
C MET A 1 -33.59 9.23 10.21
N ALA A 2 -33.96 8.14 9.51
CA ALA A 2 -33.06 7.01 9.25
C ALA A 2 -32.00 7.26 8.15
N ALA A 3 -32.30 8.08 7.15
CA ALA A 3 -31.38 8.34 6.03
C ALA A 3 -30.05 8.98 6.50
N SER A 4 -30.10 9.90 7.45
CA SER A 4 -28.91 10.55 8.00
C SER A 4 -28.06 9.64 8.89
N ALA A 5 -28.67 8.65 9.55
CA ALA A 5 -27.95 7.64 10.34
C ALA A 5 -27.19 6.67 9.43
N ALA A 6 -27.88 6.07 8.45
CA ALA A 6 -27.25 5.16 7.47
C ALA A 6 -26.16 5.85 6.65
N SER A 7 -26.36 7.14 6.30
CA SER A 7 -25.33 7.93 5.63
C SER A 7 -24.10 8.11 6.52
N ARG A 8 -24.28 8.35 7.82
CA ARG A 8 -23.19 8.47 8.79
C ARG A 8 -22.42 7.17 8.91
N GLU A 9 -23.11 6.04 9.04
CA GLU A 9 -22.46 4.72 9.12
C GLU A 9 -21.59 4.43 7.88
N LEU A 10 -22.09 4.77 6.68
CA LEU A 10 -21.27 4.65 5.46
C LEU A 10 -20.04 5.56 5.50
N PHE A 11 -20.18 6.79 6.00
CA PHE A 11 -19.03 7.69 6.16
C PHE A 11 -18.03 7.13 7.18
N THR A 12 -18.48 6.63 8.33
CA THR A 12 -17.65 5.97 9.34
C THR A 12 -16.88 4.79 8.73
N GLU A 13 -17.55 3.96 7.93
CA GLU A 13 -16.92 2.84 7.24
C GLU A 13 -15.85 3.32 6.23
N GLY A 14 -16.09 4.45 5.55
CA GLY A 14 -15.08 5.07 4.68
C GLY A 14 -13.87 5.61 5.42
N VAL A 15 -14.07 6.32 6.53
CA VAL A 15 -12.98 6.79 7.39
C VAL A 15 -12.18 5.60 7.91
N ARG A 16 -12.88 4.56 8.39
CA ARG A 16 -12.26 3.30 8.83
C ARG A 16 -11.44 2.67 7.73
N ALA A 17 -11.97 2.54 6.51
CA ALA A 17 -11.28 1.94 5.39
C ALA A 17 -10.01 2.72 5.00
N VAL A 18 -10.06 4.05 4.98
CA VAL A 18 -8.87 4.89 4.70
C VAL A 18 -7.81 4.69 5.77
N LEU A 19 -8.17 4.79 7.05
CA LEU A 19 -7.21 4.63 8.15
C LEU A 19 -6.63 3.21 8.20
N HIS A 20 -7.43 2.18 7.95
CA HIS A 20 -6.94 0.80 7.92
C HIS A 20 -6.07 0.47 6.70
N THR A 21 -6.24 1.18 5.58
CA THR A 21 -5.39 1.03 4.39
C THR A 21 -4.10 1.81 4.51
N TRP A 22 -4.03 2.77 5.44
CA TRP A 22 -2.84 3.57 5.69
C TRP A 22 -1.70 2.74 6.31
N PRO A 23 -0.57 2.57 5.62
CA PRO A 23 0.51 1.71 6.12
C PRO A 23 1.13 2.20 7.41
N VAL A 24 1.27 3.53 7.58
CA VAL A 24 1.92 4.13 8.76
C VAL A 24 1.18 3.81 10.05
N LEU A 25 -0.16 3.91 10.04
CA LEU A 25 -0.98 3.50 11.19
C LEU A 25 -0.82 2.01 11.49
N GLN A 26 -0.86 1.16 10.46
CA GLN A 26 -0.71 -0.29 10.67
C GLN A 26 0.68 -0.64 11.22
N ILE A 27 1.73 -0.03 10.71
CA ILE A 27 3.11 -0.21 11.19
C ILE A 27 3.23 0.29 12.64
N SER A 28 2.64 1.43 12.97
CA SER A 28 2.70 1.99 14.32
C SER A 28 2.03 1.08 15.35
N VAL A 29 0.90 0.47 14.97
CA VAL A 29 0.21 -0.49 15.83
C VAL A 29 0.97 -1.82 15.93
N ASP A 30 1.52 -2.32 14.81
CA ASP A 30 2.24 -3.60 14.75
C ASP A 30 3.57 -3.56 15.52
N ASN A 31 4.29 -2.44 15.46
CA ASN A 31 5.51 -2.20 16.23
C ASN A 31 5.24 -1.81 17.69
N GLY A 32 3.99 -1.63 18.07
CA GLY A 32 3.60 -1.32 19.44
C GLY A 32 3.85 0.13 19.88
N PHE A 33 3.96 1.08 18.94
CA PHE A 33 4.17 2.49 19.28
C PHE A 33 2.97 3.12 20.02
N GLY A 34 1.76 2.57 19.87
CA GLY A 34 0.58 2.92 20.67
C GLY A 34 0.43 2.17 22.00
N GLY A 35 1.44 1.40 22.42
CA GLY A 35 1.39 0.51 23.58
C GLY A 35 0.39 -0.63 23.43
N VAL A 36 -0.02 -1.22 24.57
CA VAL A 36 -0.96 -2.37 24.60
C VAL A 36 -2.35 -2.07 24.01
N TYR A 37 -2.66 -0.79 23.84
CA TYR A 37 -3.95 -0.30 23.34
C TYR A 37 -3.86 0.27 21.92
N GLY A 38 -2.76 0.06 21.18
CA GLY A 38 -2.59 0.63 19.83
C GLY A 38 -3.75 0.33 18.87
N GLN A 39 -4.28 -0.90 18.88
CA GLN A 39 -5.46 -1.27 18.08
C GLN A 39 -6.72 -0.48 18.50
N GLN A 40 -6.94 -0.33 19.81
CA GLN A 40 -8.11 0.40 20.33
C GLN A 40 -8.00 1.90 20.04
N LYS A 41 -6.80 2.46 20.12
CA LYS A 41 -6.52 3.84 19.71
C LYS A 41 -6.77 4.04 18.21
N ALA A 42 -6.43 3.06 17.37
CA ALA A 42 -6.71 3.13 15.93
C ALA A 42 -8.21 3.14 15.64
N ASP A 43 -9.01 2.29 16.30
CA ASP A 43 -10.47 2.33 16.20
C ASP A 43 -11.05 3.62 16.77
N TRP A 44 -10.54 4.10 17.91
CA TRP A 44 -10.95 5.38 18.50
C TRP A 44 -10.65 6.56 17.56
N MET A 45 -9.51 6.52 16.86
CA MET A 45 -9.12 7.55 15.89
C MET A 45 -10.13 7.67 14.75
N VAL A 46 -10.72 6.56 14.29
CA VAL A 46 -11.80 6.57 13.29
C VAL A 46 -12.98 7.40 13.80
N ASP A 47 -13.39 7.18 15.05
CA ASP A 47 -14.51 7.86 15.67
C ASP A 47 -14.23 9.35 15.88
N VAL A 48 -13.02 9.69 16.31
CA VAL A 48 -12.60 11.08 16.50
C VAL A 48 -12.53 11.82 15.17
N VAL A 49 -11.91 11.23 14.14
CA VAL A 49 -11.81 11.83 12.80
C VAL A 49 -13.20 12.01 12.17
N GLN A 50 -14.14 11.10 12.42
CA GLN A 50 -15.51 11.28 11.94
C GLN A 50 -16.21 12.46 12.63
N GLN A 51 -15.97 12.65 13.92
CA GLN A 51 -16.69 13.61 14.76
C GLN A 51 -16.09 15.03 14.65
N TYR A 52 -14.77 15.11 14.55
CA TYR A 52 -13.98 16.34 14.53
C TYR A 52 -13.35 16.56 13.16
N PHE A 53 -14.16 16.41 12.11
CA PHE A 53 -13.72 16.70 10.76
C PHE A 53 -13.61 18.22 10.56
N HIS A 54 -12.39 18.73 10.37
CA HIS A 54 -12.09 20.16 10.16
C HIS A 54 -11.36 20.37 8.82
N ASP A 55 -11.24 21.62 8.36
CA ASP A 55 -10.49 21.98 7.14
C ASP A 55 -9.00 21.59 7.20
N ASN A 56 -8.41 21.45 8.40
CA ASN A 56 -7.01 21.02 8.60
C ASN A 56 -6.94 19.57 9.09
N VAL A 57 -7.60 18.65 8.40
CA VAL A 57 -7.57 17.21 8.76
C VAL A 57 -6.15 16.62 8.72
N GLU A 58 -5.26 17.20 7.92
CA GLU A 58 -3.86 16.78 7.79
C GLU A 58 -3.08 16.98 9.08
N ASP A 59 -2.97 18.23 9.56
CA ASP A 59 -2.34 18.55 10.83
C ASP A 59 -2.97 17.79 12.00
N PHE A 60 -4.30 17.61 11.96
CA PHE A 60 -5.01 16.88 13.01
C PHE A 60 -4.61 15.40 13.06
N ILE A 61 -4.49 14.72 11.91
CA ILE A 61 -4.04 13.33 11.87
C ILE A 61 -2.55 13.23 12.23
N ALA A 62 -1.72 14.19 11.84
CA ALA A 62 -0.33 14.25 12.26
C ALA A 62 -0.20 14.35 13.78
N GLU A 63 -0.95 15.26 14.40
CA GLU A 63 -0.98 15.44 15.85
C GLU A 63 -1.48 14.16 16.54
N LEU A 64 -2.50 13.50 16.00
CA LEU A 64 -2.96 12.21 16.53
C LEU A 64 -1.89 11.11 16.44
N MET A 65 -1.13 11.03 15.35
CA MET A 65 -0.03 10.07 15.21
C MET A 65 1.10 10.34 16.21
N ASP A 66 1.44 11.60 16.44
CA ASP A 66 2.47 12.00 17.40
C ASP A 66 2.01 11.75 18.85
N GLN A 67 0.81 12.21 19.21
CA GLN A 67 0.28 12.12 20.58
C GLN A 67 -0.05 10.68 20.99
N GLU A 68 -0.72 9.92 20.11
CA GLU A 68 -1.27 8.61 20.49
C GLU A 68 -0.34 7.44 20.18
N PHE A 69 0.50 7.60 19.16
CA PHE A 69 1.37 6.55 18.66
C PHE A 69 2.84 6.92 18.69
N ASP A 70 3.26 8.09 19.22
CA ASP A 70 4.67 8.52 19.23
C ASP A 70 5.33 8.43 17.83
N THR A 71 4.52 8.63 16.78
CA THR A 71 4.96 8.46 15.38
C THR A 71 4.88 9.79 14.64
N VAL A 72 6.02 10.24 14.12
CA VAL A 72 6.09 11.36 13.17
C VAL A 72 5.92 10.83 11.74
N VAL A 73 4.95 11.37 11.01
CA VAL A 73 4.68 10.97 9.61
C VAL A 73 5.38 11.92 8.63
N ASP A 74 6.44 11.44 7.96
CA ASP A 74 7.21 12.21 6.96
C ASP A 74 7.31 11.49 5.59
N ASP A 75 6.54 10.42 5.37
CA ASP A 75 6.61 9.64 4.12
C ASP A 75 5.79 10.26 2.96
N GLY A 76 5.13 11.39 3.20
CA GLY A 76 4.24 12.05 2.23
C GLY A 76 2.88 11.36 2.04
N SER A 77 2.56 10.32 2.82
CA SER A 77 1.24 9.66 2.75
C SER A 77 0.15 10.43 3.50
N LEU A 78 0.52 11.24 4.50
CA LEU A 78 -0.40 12.05 5.29
C LEU A 78 -1.32 12.95 4.42
N PRO A 79 -0.82 13.75 3.45
CA PRO A 79 -1.67 14.54 2.58
C PRO A 79 -2.58 13.67 1.70
N GLN A 80 -2.13 12.48 1.27
CA GLN A 80 -2.96 11.57 0.46
C GLN A 80 -4.14 11.00 1.27
N VAL A 81 -3.90 10.63 2.53
CA VAL A 81 -4.93 10.16 3.46
C VAL A 81 -5.93 11.27 3.74
N SER A 82 -5.43 12.47 4.03
CA SER A 82 -6.23 13.67 4.29
C SER A 82 -7.13 14.02 3.12
N PHE A 83 -6.58 14.04 1.90
CA PHE A 83 -7.35 14.26 0.68
C PHE A 83 -8.43 13.19 0.47
N SER A 84 -8.11 11.92 0.73
CA SER A 84 -9.07 10.81 0.60
C SER A 84 -10.25 10.96 1.57
N LEU A 85 -9.98 11.41 2.80
CA LEU A 85 -11.01 11.69 3.80
C LEU A 85 -11.89 12.89 3.40
N LEU A 86 -11.27 13.98 2.91
CA LEU A 86 -11.99 15.13 2.36
C LEU A 86 -12.90 14.75 1.19
N GLN A 87 -12.42 13.87 0.31
CA GLN A 87 -13.20 13.36 -0.81
C GLN A 87 -14.42 12.54 -0.31
N LEU A 88 -14.24 11.64 0.66
CA LEU A 88 -15.34 10.89 1.29
C LEU A 88 -16.36 11.84 1.92
N PHE A 89 -15.89 12.85 2.65
CA PHE A 89 -16.76 13.84 3.30
C PHE A 89 -17.56 14.65 2.26
N SER A 90 -16.93 15.07 1.17
CA SER A 90 -17.59 15.78 0.08
C SER A 90 -18.71 14.94 -0.56
N GLN A 91 -18.43 13.66 -0.85
CA GLN A 91 -19.42 12.73 -1.39
C GLN A 91 -20.58 12.50 -0.41
N TRP A 92 -20.29 12.35 0.88
CA TRP A 92 -21.28 12.22 1.93
C TRP A 92 -22.17 13.46 2.06
N LYS A 93 -21.57 14.66 2.07
CA LYS A 93 -22.28 15.95 2.15
C LYS A 93 -23.19 16.20 0.94
N GLN A 94 -22.79 15.71 -0.24
CA GLN A 94 -23.58 15.77 -1.47
C GLN A 94 -24.68 14.70 -1.53
N GLY A 95 -24.71 13.74 -0.59
CA GLY A 95 -25.65 12.62 -0.60
C GLY A 95 -25.33 11.57 -1.67
N ALA A 96 -24.12 11.56 -2.22
CA ALA A 96 -23.67 10.63 -3.24
C ALA A 96 -23.29 9.25 -2.64
N LEU A 97 -24.24 8.60 -1.97
CA LEU A 97 -24.01 7.37 -1.19
C LEU A 97 -23.49 6.20 -2.04
N GLN A 98 -23.84 6.14 -3.32
CA GLN A 98 -23.34 5.12 -4.27
C GLN A 98 -21.85 5.28 -4.55
N GLN A 99 -21.38 6.52 -4.78
CA GLN A 99 -19.95 6.83 -4.96
C GLN A 99 -19.17 6.55 -3.68
N LEU A 100 -19.76 6.89 -2.53
CA LEU A 100 -19.17 6.65 -1.22
C LEU A 100 -18.96 5.15 -1.00
N GLN A 101 -20.01 4.34 -1.21
CA GLN A 101 -19.95 2.87 -1.18
C GLN A 101 -18.90 2.30 -2.11
N HIS A 102 -18.82 2.78 -3.36
CA HIS A 102 -17.84 2.30 -4.32
C HIS A 102 -16.40 2.63 -3.89
N THR A 103 -16.19 3.84 -3.35
CA THR A 103 -14.90 4.28 -2.81
C THR A 103 -14.48 3.39 -1.63
N ILE A 104 -15.39 3.13 -0.69
CA ILE A 104 -15.18 2.22 0.45
C ILE A 104 -14.80 0.83 -0.04
N ASN A 105 -15.57 0.26 -0.96
CA ASN A 105 -15.30 -1.09 -1.49
C ASN A 105 -13.92 -1.17 -2.16
N THR A 106 -13.55 -0.15 -2.92
CA THR A 106 -12.24 -0.06 -3.58
C THR A 106 -11.09 0.00 -2.57
N LEU A 107 -11.23 0.79 -1.51
CA LEU A 107 -10.21 0.87 -0.45
C LEU A 107 -10.10 -0.46 0.29
N THR A 108 -11.22 -1.09 0.63
CA THR A 108 -11.24 -2.39 1.31
C THR A 108 -10.66 -3.50 0.44
N GLN A 109 -10.92 -3.50 -0.88
CA GLN A 109 -10.32 -4.47 -1.81
C GLN A 109 -8.80 -4.31 -1.95
N LYS A 110 -8.29 -3.07 -1.97
CA LYS A 110 -6.84 -2.81 -1.99
C LYS A 110 -6.12 -3.44 -0.79
N LYS A 111 -6.79 -3.58 0.36
CA LYS A 111 -6.26 -4.27 1.54
C LYS A 111 -5.96 -5.76 1.28
N SER A 112 -6.73 -6.42 0.40
CA SER A 112 -6.52 -7.83 0.03
C SER A 112 -5.28 -8.06 -0.84
N GLN A 113 -4.74 -7.02 -1.48
CA GLN A 113 -3.48 -7.10 -2.24
C GLN A 113 -2.24 -6.81 -1.39
N ARG A 114 -2.37 -6.51 -0.10
CA ARG A 114 -1.23 -6.50 0.81
C ARG A 114 -0.87 -7.96 1.10
N SER A 115 -0.10 -8.54 0.17
CA SER A 115 0.50 -9.86 0.27
C SER A 115 1.03 -10.06 1.68
N LYS A 116 0.39 -10.96 2.42
CA LYS A 116 0.93 -11.47 3.67
C LYS A 116 2.32 -12.01 3.34
N VAL A 117 3.37 -11.37 3.84
CA VAL A 117 4.66 -12.05 4.02
C VAL A 117 4.45 -12.98 5.21
N THR A 118 3.76 -14.09 4.95
CA THR A 118 3.63 -15.21 5.87
C THR A 118 4.97 -15.93 5.84
N ALA A 119 5.70 -15.92 6.95
CA ALA A 119 6.78 -16.88 7.17
C ALA A 119 6.19 -18.29 7.07
N PRO A 120 6.77 -19.23 6.29
CA PRO A 120 6.15 -20.51 6.03
C PRO A 120 6.22 -21.41 7.27
N PRO A 121 5.12 -22.13 7.58
CA PRO A 121 5.33 -23.57 7.77
C PRO A 121 4.26 -24.43 7.07
N LYS A 122 4.79 -25.39 6.29
CA LYS A 122 4.30 -26.72 5.91
C LYS A 122 3.01 -26.86 5.08
N GLU A 123 3.27 -27.22 3.80
CA GLU A 123 2.62 -28.25 2.97
C GLU A 123 1.15 -28.58 3.26
N SER A 124 0.27 -28.13 2.36
CA SER A 124 -0.70 -29.01 1.71
C SER A 124 -0.99 -28.45 0.32
N ASP A 125 -0.46 -29.16 -0.66
CA ASP A 125 -0.53 -28.93 -2.10
C ASP A 125 -1.86 -29.49 -2.60
N GLU A 126 -2.79 -28.63 -3.03
CA GLU A 126 -3.90 -29.01 -3.90
C GLU A 126 -3.73 -28.22 -5.19
N GLU A 127 -3.44 -29.01 -6.21
CA GLU A 127 -3.08 -28.74 -7.60
C GLU A 127 -4.11 -27.87 -8.34
N ASN A 128 -3.60 -27.05 -9.28
CA ASN A 128 -4.17 -26.66 -10.57
C ASN A 128 -4.04 -25.15 -10.84
N ASN A 129 -3.13 -24.72 -11.73
CA ASN A 129 -3.56 -24.49 -13.11
C ASN A 129 -2.42 -24.18 -14.13
N GLU A 130 -2.48 -24.94 -15.24
CA GLU A 130 -2.10 -24.68 -16.63
C GLU A 130 -0.92 -23.73 -17.00
N GLN A 131 0.19 -24.35 -17.41
CA GLN A 131 1.33 -23.72 -18.09
C GLN A 131 1.10 -23.71 -19.61
N ASN A 132 0.99 -22.51 -20.20
CA ASN A 132 1.08 -22.30 -21.65
C ASN A 132 2.15 -21.23 -21.92
N VAL A 133 3.37 -21.64 -22.24
CA VAL A 133 4.47 -20.73 -22.60
C VAL A 133 5.23 -21.27 -23.83
N MET A 134 4.69 -20.86 -24.97
CA MET A 134 5.33 -20.42 -26.23
C MET A 134 6.62 -21.10 -26.73
N GLU A 135 6.41 -21.79 -27.85
CA GLU A 135 7.37 -22.27 -28.85
C GLU A 135 8.14 -21.09 -29.50
N CYS A 136 9.47 -21.15 -29.49
CA CYS A 136 10.33 -20.20 -30.21
C CYS A 136 11.12 -20.95 -31.28
N ASP A 137 10.60 -20.91 -32.50
CA ASP A 137 11.33 -21.19 -33.74
C ASP A 137 12.33 -20.05 -34.00
N SER A 138 13.61 -20.38 -34.17
CA SER A 138 14.46 -19.53 -35.01
C SER A 138 15.67 -20.27 -35.57
N SER A 139 15.69 -20.30 -36.90
CA SER A 139 16.66 -20.91 -37.78
C SER A 139 18.05 -20.25 -37.73
N THR A 140 19.10 -21.07 -37.91
CA THR A 140 20.46 -20.64 -38.28
C THR A 140 20.50 -20.19 -39.76
N PRO A 141 21.45 -19.34 -40.24
CA PRO A 141 22.81 -19.83 -40.53
C PRO A 141 23.99 -18.81 -40.42
N SER A 142 25.16 -19.37 -40.09
CA SER A 142 26.53 -19.17 -40.66
C SER A 142 27.02 -17.82 -41.23
N VAL A 143 28.21 -17.35 -40.78
CA VAL A 143 29.46 -17.17 -41.58
C VAL A 143 30.49 -16.20 -40.92
N SER A 144 31.68 -16.74 -40.65
CA SER A 144 33.07 -16.22 -40.78
C SER A 144 33.56 -14.85 -40.26
N ARG A 145 34.62 -14.96 -39.42
CA ARG A 145 35.99 -14.38 -39.51
C ARG A 145 36.30 -12.91 -39.15
N THR A 146 37.44 -12.83 -38.44
CA THR A 146 38.47 -11.76 -38.37
C THR A 146 38.41 -10.80 -37.18
N HIS A 147 39.41 -10.97 -36.31
CA HIS A 147 39.82 -10.17 -35.15
C HIS A 147 40.73 -9.00 -35.57
N PRO A 148 40.59 -7.82 -34.93
CA PRO A 148 41.71 -6.91 -34.66
C PRO A 148 41.79 -6.47 -33.16
N PRO A 149 42.91 -5.86 -32.71
CA PRO A 149 43.49 -5.98 -31.35
C PRO A 149 42.90 -5.06 -30.27
N PRO A 150 43.19 -5.31 -28.97
CA PRO A 150 42.65 -4.53 -27.85
C PRO A 150 43.37 -3.18 -27.61
N PRO A 151 42.66 -2.14 -27.12
CA PRO A 151 43.24 -0.89 -26.62
C PRO A 151 43.83 -1.04 -25.18
N PRO A 152 44.76 -0.16 -24.77
CA PRO A 152 45.44 -0.20 -23.46
C PRO A 152 44.51 0.10 -22.26
N PRO A 153 44.89 -0.32 -21.04
CA PRO A 153 44.03 -0.38 -19.87
C PRO A 153 43.68 1.02 -19.33
N GLN A 154 42.37 1.25 -19.14
CA GLN A 154 41.87 2.15 -18.11
C GLN A 154 41.45 1.27 -16.93
N ASP A 155 42.32 1.22 -15.94
CA ASP A 155 41.95 1.21 -14.52
C ASP A 155 41.06 2.48 -14.32
N GLU A 156 39.96 2.55 -13.58
CA GLU A 156 39.65 2.07 -12.23
C GLU A 156 38.11 2.16 -12.05
N GLU A 157 37.56 1.37 -11.11
CA GLU A 157 36.19 1.46 -10.59
C GLU A 157 35.04 0.96 -11.49
N ASP A 158 34.71 -0.34 -11.38
CA ASP A 158 33.33 -0.75 -11.08
C ASP A 158 33.32 -2.20 -10.60
N GLY A 159 33.05 -2.37 -9.30
CA GLY A 159 33.02 -3.63 -8.58
C GLY A 159 31.80 -4.47 -8.92
N TRP A 160 31.70 -4.95 -10.16
CA TRP A 160 30.75 -6.00 -10.55
C TRP A 160 31.42 -7.06 -11.41
N THR A 161 31.89 -8.13 -10.76
CA THR A 161 32.44 -9.31 -11.44
C THR A 161 31.32 -10.10 -12.12
N VAL A 162 31.18 -9.95 -13.44
CA VAL A 162 30.31 -10.79 -14.26
C VAL A 162 30.90 -12.20 -14.36
N VAL A 163 30.30 -13.16 -13.64
CA VAL A 163 30.64 -14.59 -13.72
C VAL A 163 30.16 -15.15 -15.06
N ARG A 164 31.11 -15.45 -15.96
CA ARG A 164 30.84 -16.16 -17.21
C ARG A 164 30.80 -17.67 -16.93
N LYS A 165 29.66 -18.32 -17.18
CA LYS A 165 29.54 -19.79 -17.18
C LYS A 165 30.31 -20.35 -18.38
N LYS A 166 31.22 -21.30 -18.12
CA LYS A 166 31.94 -22.04 -19.16
C LYS A 166 31.40 -23.47 -19.23
N LYS A 167 30.89 -23.77 -20.44
CA LYS A 167 30.69 -25.06 -21.12
C LYS A 167 29.78 -26.10 -20.46
#